data_AF-A0A6H1KGC6-F1
#
_entry.id   AF-A0A6H1KGC6-F1
#
_cell.length_a   1.000
_cell.length_b   1.000
_cell.length_c   1.000
_cell.angle_alpha   90.00
_cell.angle_beta   90.00
_cell.angle_gamma   90.00
#
_symmetry.space_group_name_H-M   'P 1'
#
loop_
_entity.id
_entity.type
_entity.pdbx_description
1 polymer ?
#
loop_
_entity_poly.entity_id
_entity_poly.type
_entity_poly.pdbx_seq_one_letter_code
_entity_poly.pdbx_strand_id
1 'polypeptide(L)' 'MSVLASCADLLDALPARSSRCPACGTHAPAWVRVDIDGLSIVTHDGDLICPRDRSFGYTPAPAPLAVAA' A
#
# COMPACT_ATOMS: atom_id res chain seq x y z
N MET A 1 -33.05 -10.71 -2.72
CA MET A 1 -32.63 -9.46 -2.05
C MET A 1 -31.17 -9.27 -2.37
N SER A 2 -30.86 -8.63 -3.50
CA SER A 2 -29.46 -8.41 -3.93
C SER A 2 -28.93 -7.18 -3.19
N VAL A 3 -28.02 -7.40 -2.24
CA VAL A 3 -27.33 -6.33 -1.52
C VAL A 3 -26.14 -5.91 -2.38
N LEU A 4 -26.38 -5.07 -3.38
CA LEU A 4 -25.28 -4.39 -4.06
C LEU A 4 -24.79 -3.32 -3.09
N ALA A 5 -23.69 -3.62 -2.39
CA ALA A 5 -23.00 -2.64 -1.56
C ALA A 5 -22.71 -1.39 -2.41
N SER A 6 -23.10 -0.23 -1.90
CA SER A 6 -22.82 1.04 -2.58
C SER A 6 -21.32 1.27 -2.61
N CYS A 7 -20.82 2.04 -3.57
CA CYS A 7 -19.42 2.48 -3.58
C CYS A 7 -19.03 3.17 -2.25
N ALA A 8 -19.99 3.82 -1.58
CA ALA A 8 -19.80 4.40 -0.26
C ALA A 8 -19.55 3.35 0.83
N ASP A 9 -20.30 2.23 0.85
CA ASP A 9 -20.12 1.15 1.81
C ASP A 9 -18.75 0.46 1.64
N LEU A 10 -18.26 0.37 0.41
CA LEU A 10 -16.91 -0.12 0.11
C LEU A 10 -15.82 0.81 0.65
N LEU A 11 -16.03 2.12 0.62
CA LEU A 11 -15.08 3.11 1.15
C LEU A 11 -15.06 3.11 2.68
N ASP A 12 -16.21 2.95 3.33
CA ASP A 12 -16.31 2.82 4.79
C ASP A 12 -15.79 1.46 5.31
N ALA A 13 -15.87 0.40 4.50
CA ALA A 13 -15.29 -0.90 4.81
C ALA A 13 -13.75 -0.94 4.63
N LEU A 14 -13.16 0.07 3.97
CA LEU A 14 -11.71 0.19 3.97
C LEU A 14 -11.27 0.57 5.39
N PRO A 15 -10.33 -0.17 5.99
CA PRO A 15 -9.82 0.18 7.31
C PRO A 15 -9.39 1.66 7.27
N ALA A 16 -9.96 2.47 8.17
CA ALA A 16 -9.67 3.89 8.30
C ALA A 16 -8.15 4.07 8.20
N ARG A 17 -7.70 4.60 7.05
CA ARG A 17 -6.29 4.62 6.73
C ARG A 17 -5.61 5.44 7.83
N SER A 18 -4.72 4.79 8.59
CA SER A 18 -3.96 5.45 9.67
C SER A 18 -3.42 6.78 9.14
N SER A 19 -3.61 7.90 9.84
CA SER A 19 -3.00 9.17 9.43
C SER A 19 -1.48 9.19 9.65
N ARG A 20 -0.89 8.09 10.12
CA ARG A 20 0.55 7.89 10.27
C ARG A 20 1.10 6.99 9.18
N CYS A 21 2.23 7.41 8.62
CA CYS A 21 3.00 6.63 7.67
C CYS A 21 3.41 5.28 8.27
N PRO A 22 3.17 4.15 7.57
CA PRO A 22 3.48 2.82 8.09
C PRO A 22 4.98 2.53 8.21
N ALA A 23 5.83 3.26 7.48
CA ALA A 23 7.29 3.05 7.49
C ALA A 23 8.00 3.83 8.61
N CYS A 24 7.60 5.08 8.84
CA CYS A 24 8.32 5.98 9.77
C CYS A 24 7.49 6.47 10.97
N GLY A 25 6.18 6.26 10.98
CA GLY A 25 5.28 6.69 12.04
C GLY A 25 4.96 8.19 12.07
N THR A 26 5.54 8.99 11.17
CA THR A 26 5.23 10.42 11.03
C THR A 26 3.78 10.61 10.58
N HIS A 27 3.13 11.67 11.05
CA HIS A 27 1.81 12.06 10.58
C HIS A 27 1.89 12.46 9.09
N ALA A 28 1.21 11.69 8.25
CA ALA A 28 1.15 11.81 6.79
C ALA A 28 -0.25 11.33 6.36
N PRO A 29 -1.31 12.14 6.53
CA PRO A 29 -2.69 11.70 6.37
C PRO A 29 -3.02 11.21 4.96
N ALA A 30 -2.27 11.66 3.95
CA ALA A 30 -2.39 11.22 2.57
C ALA A 30 -1.22 10.32 2.14
N TRP A 31 -0.55 9.63 3.09
CA TRP A 31 0.46 8.63 2.72
C TRP A 31 -0.15 7.62 1.74
N VAL A 32 0.65 7.15 0.78
CA VAL A 32 0.24 6.13 -0.18
C VAL A 32 1.39 5.17 -0.47
N ARG A 33 1.04 3.94 -0.84
CA ARG A 33 1.98 2.98 -1.40
C ARG A 33 1.77 2.97 -2.92
N VAL A 34 2.84 3.18 -3.66
CA VAL A 34 2.86 3.24 -5.11
C VAL A 34 3.63 2.04 -5.63
N ASP A 35 2.98 1.23 -6.46
CA ASP A 35 3.61 0.10 -7.15
C ASP A 35 4.01 0.52 -8.57
N ILE A 36 5.31 0.54 -8.88
CA ILE A 36 5.85 0.95 -10.19
C ILE A 36 7.06 0.10 -10.55
N ASP A 37 7.11 -0.46 -11.75
CA ASP A 37 8.26 -1.25 -12.26
C ASP A 37 8.77 -2.36 -11.31
N GLY A 38 7.85 -3.02 -10.58
CA GLY A 38 8.19 -4.07 -9.61
C GLY A 38 8.69 -3.53 -8.25
N LEU A 39 8.65 -2.21 -8.06
CA LEU A 39 8.93 -1.54 -6.80
C LEU A 39 7.62 -1.18 -6.08
N SER A 40 7.60 -1.26 -4.75
CA SER A 40 6.48 -0.88 -3.88
C SER A 40 6.88 0.21 -2.89
N ILE A 41 6.76 1.48 -3.30
CA ILE A 41 7.34 2.64 -2.59
C ILE A 41 6.29 3.27 -1.68
N VAL A 42 6.66 3.62 -0.44
CA VAL A 42 5.80 4.42 0.46
C VAL A 42 6.11 5.91 0.32
N THR A 43 5.08 6.71 0.03
CA THR A 43 5.17 8.17 -0.01
C THR A 43 4.38 8.82 1.13
N HIS A 44 4.81 10.00 1.56
CA HIS A 44 4.08 10.92 2.40
C HIS A 44 3.32 11.89 1.51
N ASP A 45 2.04 12.07 1.80
CA ASP A 45 1.17 13.09 1.22
C ASP A 45 1.16 13.17 -0.33
N GLY A 46 1.58 12.08 -0.99
CA GLY A 46 1.53 11.87 -2.43
C GLY A 46 2.77 12.27 -3.21
N ASP A 47 3.68 13.07 -2.66
CA ASP A 47 4.78 13.70 -3.40
C ASP A 47 6.18 13.44 -2.85
N LEU A 48 6.29 13.03 -1.58
CA LEU A 48 7.58 12.81 -0.91
C LEU A 48 7.77 11.34 -0.59
N ILE A 49 8.83 10.71 -1.11
CA ILE A 49 9.19 9.34 -0.71
C ILE A 49 9.56 9.32 0.78
N CYS A 50 9.04 8.33 1.52
CA CYS A 50 9.38 8.17 2.93
C CYS A 50 10.87 7.82 3.07
N PRO A 51 11.69 8.61 3.78
CA PRO A 51 13.13 8.34 3.91
C PRO A 51 13.44 7.12 4.77
N ARG A 52 12.43 6.59 5.49
CA ARG A 52 12.52 5.37 6.30
C ARG A 52 11.88 4.16 5.64
N ASP A 53 11.48 4.28 4.38
CA ASP A 53 11.16 3.12 3.55
C ASP A 53 12.45 2.30 3.34
N ARG A 54 12.62 1.24 4.15
CA ARG A 54 13.82 0.39 4.13
C ARG A 54 13.95 -0.40 2.84
N SER A 55 12.84 -0.66 2.17
CA SER A 55 12.82 -1.34 0.88
C SER A 55 13.19 -0.39 -0.26
N PHE A 56 12.92 0.91 -0.12
CA PHE A 56 12.91 1.84 -1.25
C PHE A 56 12.16 1.25 -2.46
N GLY A 57 11.06 0.56 -2.17
CA GLY A 57 10.32 -0.20 -3.16
C GLY A 57 10.83 -1.60 -3.49
N TYR A 58 12.06 -2.00 -3.14
CA TYR A 58 12.52 -3.35 -3.42
C TYR A 58 11.60 -4.41 -2.79
N THR A 59 10.94 -5.14 -3.67
CA THR A 59 10.12 -6.30 -3.33
C THR A 59 10.76 -7.52 -3.98
N PRO A 60 11.21 -8.53 -3.22
CA PRO A 60 11.75 -9.74 -3.81
C PRO A 60 10.71 -10.37 -4.74
N ALA A 61 11.14 -10.82 -5.92
CA ALA A 61 10.28 -11.63 -6.76
C ALA A 61 9.85 -12.88 -5.96
N PRO A 62 8.58 -13.31 -6.05
CA PRO A 62 8.16 -14.57 -5.44
C PRO A 62 9.02 -15.71 -6.00
N ALA A 63 9.38 -16.67 -5.13
CA ALA A 63 10.12 -17.85 -5.56
C ALA A 63 9.38 -18.54 -6.72
N PRO A 64 10.11 -19.11 -7.70
CA PRO A 64 9.48 -19.85 -8.79
C PRO A 64 8.56 -20.94 -8.24
N LEU A 65 7.37 -21.08 -8.82
CA LEU A 65 6.49 -22.20 -8.50
C LEU A 65 7.20 -23.49 -8.91
N ALA A 66 7.39 -24.40 -7.95
CA ALA A 66 7.91 -25.72 -8.24
C ALA A 66 6.87 -26.48 -9.09
N VAL A 67 7.15 -26.68 -10.38
CA VAL A 67 6.39 -27.59 -11.22
C VAL A 67 6.94 -28.99 -10.98
N ALA A 68 6.14 -29.87 -10.39
CA ALA A 68 6.47 -31.29 -10.30
C ALA A 68 6.45 -31.90 -11.72
N ALA A 69 7.50 -32.64 -12.06
CA ALA A 69 7.65 -33.37 -13.32
C ALA A 69 6.87 -34.70 -13.30
#